data_AF-A0A7J8MQF6-F1
#
_entry.id   AF-A0A7J8MQF6-F1
#
_cell.length_a   1.000
_cell.length_b   1.000
_cell.length_c   1.000
_cell.angle_alpha   90.00
_cell.angle_beta   90.00
_cell.angle_gamma   90.00
#
_symmetry.space_group_name_H-M   'P 1'
#
loop_
_entity.id
_entity.type
_entity.pdbx_description
1 polymer ?
#
loop_
_entity_poly.entity_id
_entity_poly.type
_entity_poly.pdbx_seq_one_letter_code
_entity_poly.pdbx_strand_id
1 'polypeptide(L)'
;MDASNETRKVLAQQITSGIDSNRWWENPLDQLSPRELYEQYSHFSKLLHLFHISRSKKIATASSMLARTGPAEDAPTNFPLG
;
A
#
# COMPACT_ATOMS: atom_id res chain seq x y z
N MET A 1 2.05 -12.33 16.99
CA MET A 1 1.47 -10.98 16.83
C MET A 1 2.30 -10.29 15.76
N ASP A 2 1.74 -10.05 14.57
CA ASP A 2 2.48 -9.58 13.40
C ASP A 2 2.98 -8.15 13.59
N ALA A 3 4.28 -7.97 13.84
CA ALA A 3 4.92 -6.66 13.95
C ALA A 3 4.63 -5.74 12.74
N SER A 4 4.41 -6.34 11.57
CA SER A 4 4.03 -5.67 10.31
C SER A 4 2.61 -5.04 10.37
N ASN A 5 1.67 -5.68 11.07
CA ASN A 5 0.31 -5.17 11.22
C ASN A 5 0.29 -3.96 12.15
N GLU A 6 0.98 -4.05 13.29
CA GLU A 6 1.07 -2.94 14.25
C GLU A 6 1.83 -1.74 13.66
N THR A 7 2.90 -1.98 12.89
CA THR A 7 3.63 -0.90 12.19
C THR A 7 2.74 -0.17 11.19
N ARG A 8 1.90 -0.90 10.45
CA ARG A 8 0.94 -0.31 9.51
C ARG A 8 -0.14 0.51 10.19
N LYS A 9 -0.66 0.04 11.32
CA LYS A 9 -1.67 0.76 12.11
C LYS A 9 -1.10 2.05 12.71
N VAL A 10 0.10 2.00 13.28
CA VAL A 10 0.78 3.18 13.83
C VAL A 10 1.05 4.21 12.73
N LEU A 11 1.53 3.77 11.57
CA LEU A 11 1.77 4.68 10.45
C LEU A 11 0.45 5.25 9.88
N ALA A 12 -0.60 4.44 9.74
CA ALA A 12 -1.90 4.91 9.31
C ALA A 12 -2.46 5.94 10.30
N GLN A 13 -2.35 5.70 11.60
CA GLN A 13 -2.74 6.64 12.64
C GLN A 13 -1.92 7.94 12.60
N GLN A 14 -0.61 7.88 12.31
CA GLN A 14 0.22 9.08 12.12
C GLN A 14 -0.19 9.90 10.89
N ILE A 15 -0.68 9.24 9.83
CA ILE A 15 -1.14 9.92 8.60
C ILE A 15 -2.57 10.48 8.77
N THR A 16 -3.44 9.79 9.51
CA THR A 16 -4.87 10.17 9.65
C THR A 16 -5.14 11.06 10.86
N SER A 17 -4.29 11.03 11.89
CA SER A 17 -4.34 11.97 13.01
C SER A 17 -3.81 13.31 12.51
N GLY A 18 -4.67 14.10 11.88
CA GLY A 18 -4.41 15.47 11.45
C GLY A 18 -4.11 16.46 12.60
N ILE A 19 -3.64 15.96 13.75
CA ILE A 19 -3.39 16.74 14.96
C ILE A 19 -1.90 17.03 15.16
N ASP A 20 -0.95 16.22 14.66
CA ASP A 20 0.48 16.58 14.80
C ASP A 20 1.45 15.70 13.99
N SER A 21 1.11 15.35 12.73
CA SER A 21 2.20 15.02 11.80
C SER A 21 2.92 16.33 11.51
N ASN A 22 3.86 16.70 12.38
CA ASN A 22 4.81 17.79 12.21
C ASN A 22 5.11 17.87 10.72
N ARG A 23 4.92 19.03 10.09
CA ARG A 23 4.91 19.23 8.63
C ARG A 23 6.32 19.03 8.08
N TRP A 24 6.86 17.84 8.30
CA TRP A 24 8.24 17.49 8.13
C TRP A 24 8.59 17.51 6.65
N TRP A 25 7.60 17.35 5.77
CA TRP A 25 7.71 17.55 4.32
C TRP A 25 7.53 19.00 3.85
N GLU A 26 7.11 19.93 4.71
CA GLU A 26 6.97 21.36 4.38
C GLU A 26 8.22 22.18 4.70
N ASN A 27 9.14 21.64 5.51
CA ASN A 27 10.37 22.34 5.86
C ASN A 27 11.30 22.43 4.63
N PRO A 28 11.72 23.62 4.20
CA PRO A 28 12.62 23.78 3.06
C PRO A 28 13.95 23.04 3.27
N LEU A 29 14.42 22.33 2.25
CA LEU A 29 15.62 21.48 2.33
C LEU A 29 16.89 22.27 2.67
N ASP A 30 16.95 23.54 2.26
CA ASP A 30 18.05 24.48 2.53
C ASP A 30 18.11 24.94 3.99
N GLN A 31 17.03 24.76 4.74
CA GLN A 31 16.92 25.13 6.17
C GLN A 31 17.18 23.96 7.11
N LEU A 32 17.31 22.73 6.58
CA LEU A 32 17.54 21.53 7.37
C LEU A 32 19.01 21.35 7.70
N SER A 33 19.30 21.01 8.96
CA SER A 33 20.60 20.48 9.32
C SER A 33 20.84 19.12 8.61
N PRO A 34 22.10 18.71 8.40
CA PRO A 34 22.40 17.41 7.78
C PRO A 34 21.74 16.21 8.50
N ARG A 35 21.57 16.31 9.82
CA ARG A 35 20.89 15.29 10.63
C ARG A 35 19.40 15.22 10.32
N GLU A 36 18.72 16.36 10.25
CA GLU A 36 17.29 16.41 9.94
C GLU A 36 17.03 15.99 8.49
N LEU A 37 17.91 16.36 7.57
CA LEU A 37 17.85 15.92 6.17
C LEU A 37 17.94 14.39 6.05
N TYR A 38 18.84 13.76 6.81
CA TYR A 38 18.93 12.30 6.89
C TYR A 38 17.65 11.67 7.48
N GLU A 39 17.11 12.24 8.55
CA GLU A 39 15.88 11.77 9.17
C GLU A 39 14.67 11.88 8.21
N GLN A 40 14.60 12.96 7.44
CA GLN A 40 13.58 13.21 6.43
C GLN A 40 13.67 12.17 5.31
N TYR A 41 14.88 11.91 4.79
CA TYR A 41 15.12 10.89 3.78
C TYR A 41 14.77 9.49 4.29
N SER A 42 15.11 9.18 5.54
CA SER A 42 14.76 7.92 6.20
C SER A 42 13.24 7.74 6.31
N HIS A 43 12.50 8.80 6.68
CA HIS A 43 11.04 8.78 6.71
C HIS A 43 10.43 8.56 5.32
N PHE A 44 10.88 9.29 4.31
CA PHE A 44 10.42 9.09 2.93
C PHE A 44 10.68 7.67 2.42
N SER A 45 11.86 7.12 2.68
CA SER A 45 12.21 5.75 2.26
C SER A 45 11.29 4.70 2.90
N LYS A 46 10.99 4.83 4.20
CA LYS A 46 10.04 3.94 4.90
C LYS A 46 8.63 4.03 4.30
N LEU A 47 8.16 5.24 3.99
CA LEU A 47 6.86 5.45 3.35
C LEU A 47 6.79 4.82 1.95
N LEU A 48 7.82 5.02 1.12
CA LEU A 48 7.91 4.42 -0.21
C LEU A 48 7.90 2.90 -0.15
N HIS A 49 8.67 2.32 0.77
CA HIS A 49 8.70 0.87 0.97
C HIS A 49 7.32 0.31 1.34
N LEU A 50 6.61 0.96 2.26
CA LEU A 50 5.27 0.54 2.67
C LEU A 50 4.24 0.72 1.55
N PHE A 51 4.36 1.79 0.76
CA PHE A 51 3.53 1.99 -0.43
C PHE A 51 3.75 0.88 -1.46
N HIS A 52 5.00 0.51 -1.73
CA HIS A 52 5.33 -0.61 -2.63
C HIS A 52 4.72 -1.93 -2.14
N ILE A 53 4.90 -2.29 -0.87
CA ILE A 53 4.29 -3.50 -0.30
C ILE A 53 2.76 -3.48 -0.42
N SER A 54 2.14 -2.35 -0.11
CA SER A 54 0.69 -2.18 -0.19
C SER A 54 0.17 -2.33 -1.63
N ARG A 55 0.84 -1.69 -2.59
CA ARG A 55 0.51 -1.76 -4.01
C ARG A 55 0.68 -3.17 -4.56
N SER A 56 1.80 -3.83 -4.27
CA SER A 56 2.06 -5.21 -4.70
C SER A 56 1.02 -6.17 -4.13
N LYS A 57 0.63 -6.00 -2.86
CA LYS A 57 -0.46 -6.79 -2.26
C LYS A 57 -1.79 -6.56 -2.99
N LYS A 58 -2.14 -5.30 -3.29
CA LYS A 58 -3.38 -4.97 -4.03
C LYS A 58 -3.40 -5.63 -5.42
N ILE A 59 -2.28 -5.58 -6.13
CA ILE A 59 -2.15 -6.22 -7.45
C ILE A 59 -2.29 -7.74 -7.33
N ALA A 60 -1.58 -8.38 -6.40
CA ALA A 60 -1.68 -9.82 -6.19
C ALA A 60 -3.12 -10.26 -5.86
N THR A 61 -3.82 -9.50 -5.01
CA THR A 61 -5.23 -9.76 -4.69
C THR A 61 -6.13 -9.60 -5.92
N ALA A 62 -5.97 -8.53 -6.69
CA ALA A 62 -6.74 -8.30 -7.91
C ALA A 62 -6.51 -9.41 -8.96
N SER A 63 -5.25 -9.79 -9.19
CA SER A 63 -4.90 -10.90 -10.09
C SER A 63 -5.48 -12.23 -9.62
N SER A 64 -5.47 -12.50 -8.31
CA SER A 64 -6.08 -13.71 -7.75
C SER A 64 -7.60 -13.73 -7.88
N MET A 65 -8.28 -12.59 -7.70
CA MET A 65 -9.72 -12.48 -7.93
C MET A 65 -10.07 -12.69 -9.40
N LEU A 66 -9.32 -12.07 -10.32
CA LEU A 66 -9.53 -12.21 -11.76
C LEU A 66 -9.33 -13.67 -12.23
N ALA A 67 -8.35 -14.37 -11.67
CA ALA A 67 -8.13 -15.79 -11.94
C ALA A 67 -9.23 -16.70 -11.37
N ARG A 68 -9.94 -16.28 -10.30
CA ARG A 68 -11.09 -17.01 -9.76
C ARG A 68 -12.34 -16.80 -10.61
N THR A 69 -12.45 -15.67 -11.31
CA THR A 69 -13.47 -15.43 -12.34
C THR A 69 -13.00 -15.95 -13.71
N GLY A 70 -12.49 -17.19 -13.74
CA GLY A 70 -12.42 -17.96 -14.99
C GLY A 70 -13.82 -18.11 -15.60
N PRO A 71 -13.94 -18.43 -16.90
CA PRO A 71 -15.23 -18.44 -17.57
C PRO A 71 -16.18 -19.32 -16.77
N ALA A 72 -17.27 -18.74 -16.28
CA ALA A 72 -18.40 -19.53 -15.83
C ALA A 72 -18.67 -20.47 -17.01
N GLU A 73 -18.54 -21.78 -16.79
CA GLU A 73 -18.87 -22.77 -17.81
C GLU A 73 -20.34 -22.53 -18.15
N ASP A 74 -20.54 -21.79 -19.24
CA ASP A 74 -21.85 -21.53 -19.80
C ASP A 74 -22.45 -22.89 -20.11
N ALA A 75 -23.55 -23.17 -19.42
CA ALA A 75 -24.60 -24.16 -19.62
C ALA A 75 -24.28 -25.35 -20.54
N PRO A 76 -24.60 -26.60 -20.12
CA PRO A 76 -24.47 -27.75 -21.01
C PRO A 76 -25.33 -27.52 -22.25
N THR A 77 -24.65 -27.30 -23.38
CA THR A 77 -25.31 -27.13 -24.67
C THR A 77 -25.77 -28.51 -25.12
N ASN A 78 -26.98 -28.88 -24.71
CA ASN A 78 -27.71 -30.01 -25.27
C ASN A 78 -28.07 -29.65 -26.73
N PHE A 79 -27.20 -29.96 -27.68
CA PHE A 79 -27.58 -30.01 -29.08
C PHE A 79 -28.34 -31.32 -29.34
N PRO A 80 -29.59 -31.29 -29.86
CA PRO A 80 -30.21 -32.49 -30.38
C PRO A 80 -29.61 -32.79 -31.76
N LEU A 81 -29.04 -33.99 -31.92
CA LEU A 81 -28.79 -34.58 -33.23
C LEU A 81 -30.16 -34.98 -33.82
N GLY A 82 -30.66 -34.16 -34.73
CA GLY A 82 -31.75 -34.49 -35.65
C GLY A 82 -31.22 -35.08 -36.94
#